data_AF-A0A2V6G305-F1
#
_entry.id   AF-A0A2V6G305-F1
#
_cell.length_a   1.000
_cell.length_b   1.000
_cell.length_c   1.000
_cell.angle_alpha   90.00
_cell.angle_beta   90.00
_cell.angle_gamma   90.00
#
_symmetry.space_group_name_H-M   'P 1'
#
loop_
_entity.id
_entity.type
_entity.pdbx_description
1 polymer ?
#
loop_
_entity_poly.entity_id
_entity_poly.type
_entity_poly.pdbx_seq_one_letter_code
_entity_poly.pdbx_strand_id
1 'polypeptide(L)'
;MLTSSDAFIACRTCACAALRHATRALTRHYETHFRGAGLRATQFTILATLAQTGPISMSELADRLGLERTTLSRNMRLLQLKGWVTAKDQRDRRIRQMQLTARGRKRAEAALPVWKRADAGAEKVLRQFGLQSRPVRRE
;
A
#
# COMPACT_ATOMS: atom_id res chain seq x y z
N MET A 1 45.69 -2.52 0.33
CA MET A 1 44.84 -3.53 0.98
C MET A 1 43.59 -2.83 1.47
N LEU A 2 42.43 -3.06 0.85
CA LEU A 2 41.15 -2.55 1.37
C LEU A 2 40.88 -3.28 2.69
N THR A 3 40.55 -2.54 3.76
CA THR A 3 40.22 -3.17 5.03
C THR A 3 38.87 -3.87 4.91
N SER A 4 38.63 -4.93 5.69
CA SER A 4 37.33 -5.64 5.70
C SER A 4 36.14 -4.69 5.95
N SER A 5 36.37 -3.56 6.62
CA SER A 5 35.39 -2.49 6.86
C SER A 5 34.93 -1.79 5.56
N ASP A 6 35.85 -1.52 4.63
CA ASP A 6 35.54 -0.83 3.37
C ASP A 6 34.63 -1.66 2.46
N ALA A 7 34.76 -3.00 2.53
CA ALA A 7 33.91 -3.93 1.79
C ALA A 7 32.42 -3.85 2.22
N PHE A 8 32.15 -3.55 3.50
CA PHE A 8 30.78 -3.39 4.00
C PHE A 8 30.17 -2.01 3.71
N ILE A 9 30.96 -1.00 3.36
CA ILE A 9 30.45 0.32 2.95
C ILE A 9 29.59 0.19 1.69
N ALA A 10 29.99 -0.67 0.75
CA ALA A 10 29.23 -0.96 -0.47
C ALA A 10 27.81 -1.49 -0.17
N CYS A 11 27.62 -2.21 0.95
CA CYS A 11 26.29 -2.66 1.36
C CYS A 11 25.34 -1.51 1.74
N ARG A 12 25.86 -0.33 2.11
CA ARG A 12 25.04 0.85 2.43
C ARG A 12 24.62 1.65 1.19
N THR A 13 25.37 1.52 0.09
CA THR A 13 25.13 2.25 -1.16
C THR A 13 24.60 1.36 -2.27
N CYS A 14 24.41 0.06 -2.02
CA CYS A 14 23.86 -0.86 -3.01
C CYS A 14 22.41 -0.53 -3.37
N ALA A 15 21.96 -1.03 -4.52
CA ALA A 15 20.60 -0.83 -5.02
C ALA A 15 19.51 -1.23 -4.01
N CYS A 16 19.74 -2.30 -3.24
CA CYS A 16 18.80 -2.76 -2.21
C CYS A 16 18.65 -1.73 -1.07
N ALA A 17 19.75 -1.15 -0.62
CA ALA A 17 19.72 -0.08 0.39
C ALA A 17 19.01 1.15 -0.18
N ALA A 18 19.35 1.58 -1.39
CA ALA A 18 18.72 2.72 -2.07
C ALA A 18 17.19 2.56 -2.16
N LEU A 19 16.70 1.40 -2.63
CA LEU A 19 15.27 1.11 -2.71
C LEU A 19 14.60 1.08 -1.33
N ARG A 20 15.22 0.48 -0.31
CA ARG A 20 14.67 0.50 1.05
C ARG A 20 14.55 1.93 1.60
N HIS A 21 15.54 2.79 1.36
CA HIS A 21 15.50 4.18 1.77
C HIS A 21 14.39 4.95 1.04
N ALA A 22 14.28 4.79 -0.28
CA ALA A 22 13.24 5.40 -1.09
C ALA A 22 11.83 4.95 -0.65
N THR A 23 11.59 3.65 -0.53
CA THR A 23 10.30 3.09 -0.09
C THR A 23 9.92 3.59 1.30
N ARG A 24 10.88 3.65 2.24
CA ARG A 24 10.62 4.17 3.59
C ARG A 24 10.30 5.66 3.58
N ALA A 25 11.02 6.47 2.79
CA ALA A 25 10.74 7.90 2.66
C ALA A 25 9.35 8.15 2.07
N LEU A 26 8.99 7.44 0.99
CA LEU A 26 7.69 7.54 0.36
C LEU A 26 6.57 7.07 1.31
N THR A 27 6.76 5.95 2.00
CA THR A 27 5.79 5.46 2.99
C THR A 27 5.56 6.48 4.09
N ARG A 28 6.62 7.10 4.64
CA ARG A 28 6.50 8.15 5.66
C ARG A 28 5.76 9.37 5.15
N HIS A 29 6.00 9.76 3.90
CA HIS A 29 5.30 10.89 3.26
C HIS A 29 3.79 10.63 3.21
N TYR A 30 3.38 9.46 2.73
CA TYR A 30 1.98 9.06 2.72
C TYR A 30 1.39 8.95 4.12
N GLU A 31 2.05 8.24 5.04
CA GLU A 31 1.57 8.07 6.41
C GLU A 31 1.42 9.41 7.14
N THR A 32 2.27 10.40 6.87
CA THR A 32 2.15 11.74 7.43
C THR A 32 0.86 12.44 7.01
N HIS A 33 0.48 12.33 5.74
CA HIS A 33 -0.79 12.88 5.26
C HIS A 33 -2.00 12.15 5.84
N PHE A 34 -1.87 10.84 6.08
CA PHE A 34 -2.92 10.01 6.68
C PHE A 34 -3.01 10.13 8.20
N ARG A 35 -2.10 10.85 8.88
CA ARG A 35 -2.24 11.13 10.32
C ARG A 35 -3.55 11.88 10.57
N GLY A 36 -4.30 11.43 11.58
CA GLY A 36 -5.63 11.98 11.88
C GLY A 36 -6.75 11.55 10.93
N ALA A 37 -6.44 10.96 9.76
CA ALA A 37 -7.45 10.50 8.83
C ALA A 37 -8.20 9.25 9.33
N GLY A 38 -7.76 8.60 10.41
CA GLY A 38 -8.39 7.42 11.02
C GLY A 38 -8.18 6.09 10.25
N LEU A 39 -7.26 6.08 9.29
CA LEU A 39 -6.76 4.90 8.58
C LEU A 39 -5.32 5.15 8.11
N ARG A 40 -4.55 4.07 7.90
CA ARG A 40 -3.20 4.14 7.32
C ARG A 40 -3.25 4.23 5.79
N ALA A 41 -2.16 4.66 5.17
CA ALA A 41 -2.07 4.72 3.71
C ALA A 41 -2.23 3.34 3.07
N THR A 42 -1.61 2.29 3.65
CA THR A 42 -1.78 0.90 3.19
C THR A 42 -3.23 0.40 3.33
N GLN A 43 -3.93 0.84 4.36
CA GLN A 43 -5.35 0.49 4.53
C GLN A 43 -6.20 1.17 3.46
N PHE A 44 -5.89 2.42 3.14
CA PHE A 44 -6.54 3.14 2.06
C PHE A 44 -6.33 2.45 0.70
N THR A 45 -5.11 2.03 0.36
CA THR A 45 -4.86 1.37 -0.93
C THR A 45 -5.63 0.05 -1.05
N ILE A 46 -5.76 -0.72 0.03
CA ILE A 46 -6.64 -1.90 0.05
C ILE A 46 -8.09 -1.52 -0.25
N LEU A 47 -8.63 -0.49 0.43
CA LEU A 47 -10.00 -0.05 0.19
C LEU A 47 -10.20 0.47 -1.24
N ALA A 48 -9.24 1.23 -1.76
CA ALA A 48 -9.30 1.78 -3.11
C ALA A 48 -9.26 0.67 -4.18
N THR A 49 -8.40 -0.33 -4.02
CA THR A 49 -8.36 -1.49 -4.94
C THR A 49 -9.67 -2.24 -4.91
N LEU A 50 -10.21 -2.56 -3.73
CA LEU A 50 -11.51 -3.25 -3.61
C LEU A 50 -12.68 -2.39 -4.17
N ALA A 51 -12.60 -1.06 -4.09
CA ALA A 51 -13.58 -0.17 -4.69
C ALA A 51 -13.59 -0.24 -6.23
N GLN A 52 -12.40 -0.42 -6.83
CA GLN A 52 -12.18 -0.48 -8.26
C GLN A 52 -12.47 -1.87 -8.85
N THR A 53 -11.98 -2.93 -8.21
CA THR A 53 -12.03 -4.30 -8.76
C THR A 53 -13.26 -5.08 -8.34
N GLY A 54 -13.95 -4.65 -7.27
CA GLY A 54 -14.97 -5.47 -6.63
C GLY A 54 -14.38 -6.63 -5.82
N PRO A 55 -15.17 -7.68 -5.52
CA PRO A 55 -14.74 -8.80 -4.69
C PRO A 55 -13.58 -9.60 -5.32
N ILE A 56 -12.45 -9.71 -4.62
CA ILE A 56 -11.26 -10.46 -5.09
C ILE A 56 -10.62 -11.30 -3.99
N SER A 57 -9.81 -12.29 -4.36
CA SER A 57 -9.12 -13.16 -3.39
C SER A 57 -8.02 -12.43 -2.64
N MET A 58 -7.62 -12.96 -1.46
CA MET A 58 -6.48 -12.41 -0.71
C MET A 58 -5.15 -12.51 -1.47
N SER A 59 -4.95 -13.56 -2.27
CA SER A 59 -3.74 -13.72 -3.06
C SER A 59 -3.68 -12.69 -4.19
N GLU A 60 -4.76 -12.55 -4.94
CA GLU A 60 -4.82 -11.55 -6.01
C GLU A 60 -4.71 -10.11 -5.49
N LEU A 61 -5.32 -9.83 -4.32
CA LEU A 61 -5.18 -8.53 -3.67
C LEU A 61 -3.74 -8.25 -3.22
N ALA A 62 -3.01 -9.26 -2.76
CA ALA A 62 -1.59 -9.14 -2.40
C ALA A 62 -0.74 -8.81 -3.64
N ASP A 63 -0.95 -9.55 -4.74
CA ASP A 63 -0.21 -9.37 -5.99
C ASP A 63 -0.44 -7.98 -6.58
N ARG A 64 -1.70 -7.52 -6.65
CA ARG A 64 -2.07 -6.19 -7.16
C ARG A 64 -1.47 -5.05 -6.34
N LEU A 65 -1.31 -5.24 -5.03
CA LEU A 65 -0.78 -4.22 -4.12
C LEU A 65 0.73 -4.34 -3.88
N GLY A 66 1.38 -5.38 -4.38
CA GLY A 66 2.78 -5.69 -4.04
C GLY A 66 2.98 -5.89 -2.52
N LEU A 67 1.99 -6.46 -1.83
CA LEU A 67 2.03 -6.67 -0.39
C LEU A 67 2.28 -8.11 -0.03
N GLU A 68 3.20 -8.31 0.92
CA GLU A 68 3.36 -9.60 1.59
C GLU A 68 2.05 -10.06 2.25
N ARG A 69 1.76 -11.36 2.14
CA ARG A 69 0.51 -11.96 2.64
C ARG A 69 0.26 -11.70 4.13
N THR A 70 1.32 -11.68 4.95
CA THR A 70 1.25 -11.38 6.39
C THR A 70 0.94 -9.91 6.68
N THR A 71 1.35 -8.99 5.79
CA THR A 71 1.00 -7.58 5.88
C THR A 71 -0.45 -7.36 5.47
N LEU A 72 -0.89 -8.03 4.40
CA LEU A 72 -2.26 -7.96 3.96
C LEU A 72 -3.23 -8.55 4.98
N SER A 73 -2.94 -9.73 5.56
CA SER A 73 -3.82 -10.39 6.54
C SER A 73 -4.03 -9.54 7.79
N ARG A 74 -2.97 -8.90 8.31
CA ARG A 74 -3.06 -7.98 9.46
C ARG A 74 -3.92 -6.76 9.14
N ASN A 75 -3.74 -6.14 7.97
CA ASN A 75 -4.56 -5.01 7.56
C ASN A 75 -6.02 -5.44 7.34
N MET A 76 -6.25 -6.58 6.70
CA MET A 76 -7.58 -7.11 6.42
C MET A 76 -8.39 -7.31 7.71
N ARG A 77 -7.78 -7.91 8.75
CA ARG A 77 -8.41 -8.07 10.06
C ARG A 77 -8.86 -6.73 10.65
N LEU A 78 -8.01 -5.70 10.58
CA LEU A 78 -8.34 -4.36 11.10
C LEU A 78 -9.47 -3.70 10.28
N LEU A 79 -9.49 -3.89 8.97
CA LEU A 79 -10.54 -3.34 8.09
C LEU A 79 -11.89 -4.04 8.33
N GLN A 80 -11.88 -5.36 8.57
CA GLN A 80 -13.06 -6.13 8.94
C GLN A 80 -13.60 -5.71 10.31
N LEU A 81 -12.73 -5.54 11.31
CA LEU A 81 -13.11 -5.04 12.64
C LEU A 81 -13.76 -3.66 12.58
N LYS A 82 -13.32 -2.79 11.66
CA LYS A 82 -13.95 -1.48 11.42
C LYS A 82 -15.25 -1.56 10.61
N GLY A 83 -15.64 -2.75 10.14
CA GLY A 83 -16.81 -2.97 9.30
C GLY A 83 -16.67 -2.37 7.90
N TRP A 84 -15.45 -2.18 7.41
CA TRP A 84 -15.18 -1.60 6.07
C TRP A 84 -15.03 -2.67 4.99
N VAL A 85 -14.60 -3.87 5.36
CA VAL A 85 -14.46 -5.01 4.45
C VAL A 85 -15.20 -6.20 5.03
N THR A 86 -15.77 -7.03 4.16
CA THR A 86 -16.38 -8.32 4.54
C THR A 86 -15.95 -9.41 3.55
N ALA A 87 -16.07 -10.67 3.97
CA ALA A 87 -15.98 -11.79 3.04
C ALA A 87 -17.27 -11.84 2.21
N LYS A 88 -17.15 -12.01 0.90
CA LYS A 88 -18.28 -12.35 0.04
C LYS A 88 -18.73 -13.76 0.39
N ASP A 89 -20.02 -13.94 0.59
CA ASP A 89 -20.58 -15.27 0.82
C ASP A 89 -20.48 -16.09 -0.46
N GLN A 90 -19.79 -17.22 -0.40
CA GLN A 90 -19.61 -18.12 -1.53
C GLN A 90 -19.85 -19.55 -1.09
N ARG A 91 -20.53 -20.30 -1.95
CA ARG A 91 -20.78 -21.73 -1.74
C ARG A 91 -19.48 -22.53 -1.64
N ASP A 92 -18.44 -22.11 -2.36
CA ASP A 92 -17.10 -22.68 -2.24
C ASP A 92 -16.26 -21.91 -1.20
N ARG A 93 -16.05 -22.56 -0.04
CA ARG A 93 -15.29 -22.01 1.08
C ARG A 93 -13.78 -21.96 0.84
N ARG A 94 -13.27 -22.55 -0.25
CA ARG A 94 -11.82 -22.67 -0.52
C ARG A 94 -11.17 -21.35 -0.93
N ILE A 95 -11.91 -20.42 -1.55
CA ILE A 95 -11.40 -19.10 -1.93
C ILE A 95 -12.33 -18.00 -1.39
N ARG A 96 -12.04 -17.52 -0.18
CA ARG A 96 -12.77 -16.37 0.38
C ARG A 96 -12.39 -15.09 -0.36
N GLN A 97 -13.31 -14.55 -1.14
CA GLN A 97 -13.18 -13.22 -1.73
C GLN A 97 -13.51 -12.14 -0.70
N MET A 98 -12.71 -11.08 -0.65
CA MET A 98 -12.93 -9.90 0.19
C MET A 98 -13.59 -8.81 -0.64
N GLN A 99 -14.54 -8.09 -0.06
CA GLN A 99 -15.26 -7.00 -0.71
C GLN A 99 -15.52 -5.83 0.25
N LEU A 100 -15.67 -4.62 -0.30
CA LEU A 100 -16.11 -3.47 0.49
C LEU A 100 -17.53 -3.64 1.00
N THR A 101 -17.77 -3.19 2.22
CA THR A 101 -19.12 -2.86 2.68
C THR A 101 -19.52 -1.48 2.17
N ALA A 102 -20.81 -1.11 2.30
CA ALA A 102 -21.25 0.27 2.02
C ALA A 102 -20.50 1.30 2.87
N ARG A 103 -20.22 0.98 4.15
CA ARG A 103 -19.41 1.83 5.04
C ARG A 103 -17.97 1.94 4.56
N GLY A 104 -17.39 0.84 4.09
CA GLY A 104 -16.04 0.83 3.52
C GLY A 104 -15.91 1.67 2.26
N ARG A 105 -16.90 1.62 1.37
CA ARG A 105 -16.95 2.47 0.17
C ARG A 105 -16.98 3.96 0.52
N LYS A 106 -17.92 4.37 1.39
CA LYS A 106 -17.98 5.76 1.88
C LYS A 106 -16.66 6.20 2.53
N ARG A 107 -16.01 5.28 3.25
CA ARG A 107 -14.72 5.56 3.88
C ARG A 107 -13.59 5.77 2.88
N ALA A 108 -13.53 4.94 1.83
CA ALA A 108 -12.55 5.07 0.75
C ALA A 108 -12.71 6.42 0.04
N GLU A 109 -13.94 6.78 -0.30
CA GLU A 109 -14.29 8.05 -0.95
C GLU A 109 -13.89 9.25 -0.08
N ALA A 110 -14.20 9.22 1.22
CA ALA A 110 -13.83 10.28 2.16
C ALA A 110 -12.30 10.43 2.34
N ALA A 111 -11.54 9.35 2.16
CA ALA A 111 -10.08 9.35 2.29
C ALA A 111 -9.35 9.72 0.98
N LEU A 112 -10.04 9.67 -0.17
CA LEU A 112 -9.44 9.96 -1.48
C LEU A 112 -8.79 11.36 -1.57
N PRO A 113 -9.38 12.45 -1.02
CA PRO A 113 -8.71 13.75 -1.02
C PRO A 113 -7.40 13.77 -0.23
N VAL A 114 -7.28 12.98 0.84
CA VAL A 114 -6.03 12.84 1.62
C VAL A 114 -4.97 12.18 0.76
N TRP A 115 -5.33 11.10 0.07
CA TRP A 115 -4.43 10.43 -0.87
C TRP A 115 -3.99 11.36 -2.00
N LYS A 116 -4.90 12.11 -2.63
CA LYS A 116 -4.56 13.07 -3.70
C LYS A 116 -3.53 14.10 -3.26
N ARG A 117 -3.67 14.64 -2.04
CA ARG A 117 -2.68 15.58 -1.47
C ARG A 117 -1.32 14.92 -1.23
N ALA A 118 -1.32 13.68 -0.72
CA ALA A 118 -0.09 12.93 -0.56
C ALA A 118 0.58 12.65 -1.92
N ASP A 119 -0.19 12.18 -2.91
CA ASP A 119 0.32 11.82 -4.22
C ASP A 119 0.89 13.03 -4.99
N ALA A 120 0.26 14.21 -4.88
CA ALA A 120 0.79 15.45 -5.45
C ALA A 120 2.21 15.81 -4.96
N GLY A 121 2.58 15.40 -3.75
CA GLY A 121 3.93 15.57 -3.19
C GLY A 121 4.87 14.38 -3.41
N ALA A 122 4.37 13.23 -3.88
CA ALA A 122 5.13 12.00 -3.98
C ALA A 122 6.28 12.10 -4.98
N GLU A 123 6.06 12.77 -6.11
CA GLU A 123 7.07 12.97 -7.16
C GLU A 123 8.31 13.71 -6.63
N LYS A 124 8.12 14.71 -5.75
CA LYS A 124 9.23 15.42 -5.09
C LYS A 124 10.07 14.48 -4.21
N VAL A 125 9.44 13.53 -3.53
CA VAL A 125 10.13 12.53 -2.71
C VAL A 125 10.89 11.56 -3.60
N LEU A 126 10.28 11.05 -4.67
CA LEU A 126 10.90 10.10 -5.60
C LEU A 126 12.16 10.67 -6.27
N ARG A 127 12.12 11.94 -6.69
CA ARG A 127 13.27 12.61 -7.33
C ARG A 127 14.52 12.69 -6.44
N GLN A 128 14.36 12.72 -5.11
CA GLN A 128 15.50 12.69 -4.18
C GLN A 128 16.31 11.38 -4.28
N PHE A 129 15.69 10.32 -4.84
CA PHE A 129 16.30 9.01 -5.04
C PHE A 129 16.52 8.69 -6.52
N GLY A 130 16.37 9.67 -7.42
CA GLY A 130 16.48 9.44 -8.87
C GLY A 130 15.35 8.58 -9.45
N LEU A 131 14.21 8.49 -8.75
CA LEU A 131 13.03 7.76 -9.19
C LEU A 131 11.97 8.72 -9.72
N GLN A 132 11.08 8.21 -10.56
CA GLN A 132 9.93 8.93 -11.09
C GLN A 132 8.69 8.03 -11.03
N SER A 133 7.53 8.63 -10.79
CA SER A 133 6.27 7.91 -10.90
C SER A 133 6.01 7.50 -12.35
N ARG A 134 5.62 6.25 -12.59
CA ARG A 134 5.22 5.80 -13.94
C ARG A 134 3.72 6.10 -14.10
N PRO A 135 3.28 6.80 -15.16
CA PRO A 135 1.85 7.04 -15.37
C PRO A 135 1.14 5.69 -15.50
N VAL A 136 -0.03 5.58 -14.85
CA VAL A 136 -0.92 4.43 -15.02
C VAL A 136 -1.34 4.42 -16.49
N ARG A 137 -0.86 3.45 -17.27
CA ARG A 137 -1.42 3.17 -18.60
C ARG A 137 -2.87 2.74 -18.36
N ARG A 138 -3.83 3.55 -18.82
CA ARG A 138 -5.20 3.10 -18.97
C ARG A 138 -5.22 2.22 -20.21
N GLU A 139 -5.28 0.90 -20.00
CA GLU A 139 -5.69 -0.05 -21.03
C GLU A 139 -7.20 0.08 -21.26
#